data_AF-C3VPY0-F1
#
_entry.id   AF-C3VPY0-F1
#
_cell.length_a   1.000
_cell.length_b   1.000
_cell.length_c   1.000
_cell.angle_alpha   90.00
_cell.angle_beta   90.00
_cell.angle_gamma   90.00
#
_symmetry.space_group_name_H-M   'P 1'
#
loop_
_entity.id
_entity.type
_entity.pdbx_description
1 polymer ?
#
loop_
_entity_poly.entity_id
_entity_poly.type
_entity_poly.pdbx_seq_one_letter_code
_entity_poly.pdbx_strand_id
1 'polypeptide(L)' 'KPERDEWGNGLEAMQCALQLEKNVNQALLDLHKIASDKVDPHLCDFLETHYLNEQVEAIK' A
#
# COMPACT_ATOMS: atom_id res chain seq x y z
N LYS A 1 0.11 2.42 19.76
CA LYS A 1 0.83 1.15 20.06
C LYS A 1 0.73 0.31 18.79
N PRO A 2 1.83 -0.21 18.22
CA PRO A 2 1.72 -1.13 17.09
C PRO A 2 0.89 -2.35 17.50
N GLU A 3 0.17 -2.95 16.56
CA GLU A 3 -0.69 -4.12 16.86
C GLU A 3 0.11 -5.35 17.28
N ARG A 4 1.42 -5.40 16.96
CA ARG A 4 2.31 -6.51 17.28
C ARG A 4 3.63 -5.99 17.86
N ASP A 5 3.96 -6.46 19.06
CA ASP A 5 5.25 -6.22 19.72
C ASP A 5 6.24 -7.39 19.48
N GLU A 6 5.76 -8.57 19.07
CA GLU A 6 6.56 -9.76 18.73
C GLU A 6 6.24 -10.27 17.33
N TRP A 7 7.29 -10.49 16.52
CA TRP A 7 7.19 -10.87 15.10
C TRP A 7 7.45 -12.36 14.83
N GLY A 8 7.68 -13.15 15.88
CA GLY A 8 7.98 -14.57 15.77
C GLY A 8 9.35 -14.80 15.13
N ASN A 9 9.40 -15.64 14.08
CA ASN A 9 10.63 -15.88 13.31
C ASN A 9 10.70 -15.02 12.03
N GLY A 10 11.86 -14.99 11.37
CA GLY A 10 12.08 -14.13 10.19
C GLY A 10 11.09 -14.34 9.04
N LEU A 11 10.59 -15.56 8.84
CA LEU A 11 9.58 -15.84 7.82
C LEU A 11 8.23 -15.21 8.19
N GLU A 12 7.80 -15.36 9.44
CA GLU A 12 6.54 -14.77 9.93
C GLU A 12 6.57 -13.23 9.87
N ALA A 13 7.71 -12.63 10.20
CA ALA A 13 7.92 -11.19 10.09
C ALA A 13 7.77 -10.70 8.65
N MET A 14 8.39 -11.38 7.67
CA MET A 14 8.30 -11.03 6.25
C MET A 14 6.90 -11.26 5.68
N GLN A 15 6.20 -12.32 6.11
CA GLN A 15 4.80 -12.54 5.73
C GLN A 15 3.88 -11.45 6.26
N CYS A 16 4.10 -10.98 7.50
CA CYS A 16 3.36 -9.84 8.03
C CYS A 16 3.68 -8.54 7.30
N ALA A 17 4.94 -8.27 6.98
CA ALA A 17 5.32 -7.12 6.17
C ALA A 17 4.62 -7.17 4.80
N LEU A 18 4.66 -8.31 4.10
CA LEU A 18 3.98 -8.48 2.82
C LEU A 18 2.46 -8.28 2.92
N GLN A 19 1.82 -8.75 3.99
CA GLN A 19 0.39 -8.53 4.20
C GLN A 19 0.09 -7.04 4.46
N LEU A 20 0.96 -6.36 5.20
CA LEU A 20 0.84 -4.93 5.45
C LEU A 20 0.97 -4.14 4.14
N GLU A 21 1.97 -4.46 3.32
CA GLU A 21 2.19 -3.82 2.01
C GLU A 21 1.01 -4.00 1.06
N LYS A 22 0.40 -5.20 1.04
CA LYS A 22 -0.84 -5.45 0.28
C LYS A 22 -2.01 -4.61 0.78
N ASN A 23 -2.16 -4.46 2.10
CA ASN A 23 -3.22 -3.63 2.66
C ASN A 23 -3.02 -2.15 2.31
N VAL A 24 -1.78 -1.66 2.35
CA VAL A 24 -1.43 -0.29 1.95
C VAL A 24 -1.69 -0.08 0.46
N ASN A 25 -1.30 -1.02 -0.40
CA ASN A 25 -1.58 -0.95 -1.83
C ASN A 25 -3.09 -0.90 -2.12
N GLN A 26 -3.90 -1.73 -1.44
CA GLN A 26 -5.35 -1.69 -1.60
C GLN A 26 -5.93 -0.33 -1.18
N ALA A 27 -5.48 0.23 -0.06
CA ALA A 27 -5.93 1.56 0.38
C ALA A 27 -5.57 2.67 -0.61
N LEU A 28 -4.40 2.58 -1.26
CA LEU A 28 -3.97 3.52 -2.30
C LEU A 28 -4.83 3.39 -3.57
N LEU A 29 -5.18 2.16 -3.97
CA LEU A 29 -6.10 1.92 -5.10
C LEU A 29 -7.50 2.47 -4.81
N ASP A 30 -8.00 2.28 -3.58
CA ASP A 30 -9.30 2.81 -3.17
C ASP A 30 -9.29 4.36 -3.17
N LEU A 31 -8.20 4.97 -2.70
CA LEU A 31 -8.01 6.42 -2.75
C LEU A 31 -7.93 6.95 -4.19
N HIS A 32 -7.20 6.25 -5.07
CA HIS A 32 -7.11 6.59 -6.49
C HIS A 32 -8.48 6.53 -7.17
N LYS A 33 -9.29 5.52 -6.84
CA LYS A 33 -10.67 5.41 -7.32
C LYS A 33 -11.52 6.60 -6.86
N ILE A 34 -11.41 7.00 -5.60
CA ILE A 34 -12.13 8.18 -5.08
C ILE A 34 -11.67 9.45 -5.81
N ALA A 35 -10.37 9.63 -6.02
CA ALA A 35 -9.82 10.78 -6.77
C ALA A 35 -10.37 10.82 -8.21
N SER A 36 -10.43 9.65 -8.87
CA SER A 36 -11.02 9.51 -10.20
C SER A 36 -12.51 9.85 -10.22
N ASP A 37 -13.29 9.36 -9.25
CA ASP A 37 -14.72 9.66 -9.09
C ASP A 37 -14.98 11.15 -8.81
N LYS A 38 -14.02 11.83 -8.17
CA LYS A 38 -14.05 13.28 -7.90
C LYS A 38 -13.48 14.12 -9.04
N VAL A 39 -13.00 13.50 -10.11
CA VAL A 39 -12.38 14.16 -11.27
C VAL A 39 -11.19 15.02 -10.83
N ASP A 40 -10.34 14.48 -9.95
CA ASP A 40 -9.07 15.08 -9.54
C ASP A 40 -7.89 14.39 -10.24
N PRO A 41 -7.55 14.82 -11.47
CA PRO A 41 -6.47 14.20 -12.24
C PRO A 41 -5.09 14.42 -11.61
N HIS A 42 -4.91 15.48 -10.83
CA HIS A 42 -3.63 15.75 -10.17
C HIS A 42 -3.39 14.75 -9.04
N LEU A 43 -4.41 14.44 -8.25
CA LEU A 43 -4.30 13.43 -7.20
C LEU A 43 -4.13 12.02 -7.79
N CYS A 44 -4.80 11.68 -8.90
CA CYS A 44 -4.57 10.41 -9.58
C CYS A 44 -3.11 10.25 -10.05
N ASP A 45 -2.58 11.25 -10.75
CA ASP A 45 -1.20 11.25 -11.26
C ASP A 45 -0.17 11.16 -10.14
N PHE A 46 -0.41 11.87 -9.04
CA PHE A 46 0.44 11.81 -7.84
C PHE A 46 0.48 10.40 -7.23
N LEU A 47 -0.68 9.74 -7.10
CA LEU A 47 -0.76 8.38 -6.54
C LEU A 47 -0.12 7.35 -7.46
N GLU A 48 -0.32 7.46 -8.78
CA GLU A 48 0.28 6.58 -9.78
C GLU A 48 1.81 6.70 -9.81
N THR A 49 2.32 7.93 -9.89
CA THR A 49 3.75 8.20 -10.05
C THR A 49 4.55 7.86 -8.81
N HIS A 50 4.06 8.22 -7.62
CA HIS A 50 4.85 8.17 -6.39
C HIS A 50 4.58 6.98 -5.48
N TYR A 51 3.43 6.31 -5.59
CA TYR A 51 3.05 5.27 -4.63
C TYR A 51 2.70 3.94 -5.29
N LEU A 52 1.84 3.94 -6.30
CA LEU A 52 1.34 2.69 -6.89
C LEU A 52 2.46 1.88 -7.58
N ASN A 53 3.39 2.54 -8.27
CA ASN A 53 4.54 1.86 -8.86
C ASN A 53 5.47 1.24 -7.80
N GLU A 54 5.79 1.99 -6.75
CA GLU A 54 6.66 1.50 -5.66
C GLU A 54 6.02 0.32 -4.92
N GLN A 55 4.71 0.37 -4.65
CA GLN A 55 4.02 -0.76 -4.02
C GLN A 55 4.05 -2.03 -4.88
N VAL A 56 3.95 -1.92 -6.21
CA VAL A 56 4.02 -3.07 -7.12
C VAL A 56 5.41 -3.70 -7.11
N GLU A 57 6.46 -2.88 -6.99
CA GLU A 57 7.83 -3.36 -6.83
C GLU A 57 8.08 -4.00 -5.46
N ALA A 58 7.56 -3.40 -4.38
CA ALA A 58 7.73 -3.89 -3.01
C ALA A 58 6.98 -5.21 -2.73
N ILE A 59 5.86 -5.44 -3.42
CA ILE A 59 5.05 -6.67 -3.27
C ILE A 59 5.58 -7.82 -4.14
N LYS A 60 6.41 -7.52 -5.15
CA LYS A 60 6.98 -8.50 -6.10
C LYS A 60 8.11 -9.31 -5.48
#